data_AF-A0ABD5P878-F1
#
_entry.id   AF-A0ABD5P878-F1
#
_cell.length_a   1.000
_cell.length_b   1.000
_cell.length_c   1.000
_cell.angle_alpha   90.00
_cell.angle_beta   90.00
_cell.angle_gamma   90.00
#
_symmetry.space_group_name_H-M   'P 1'
#
loop_
_entity.id
_entity.type
_entity.pdbx_description
1 polymer ?
#
loop_
_entity_poly.entity_id
_entity_poly.type
_entity_poly.pdbx_seq_one_letter_code
_entity_poly.pdbx_strand_id
1 'polypeptide(L)'
;MRRTGPRVPPLYRFVRDRSGGAESIGVVLLLVVTVAGTTAVVTLGDEALSGVERSADVQRAEHAMTLLDSRGAMAALGDTNAQQVDFGRAGAGSYGVDGSAGRITIEHVNYTAADPNDASDPELTETLYDAPLGAIFYENGDDRIAYQGGGVWRVRDEGATMVSPPEFHYRRSTLTLPVIRVTGSGTASGHVGATFERTASRERVYPNPGATADDPSGVGAPYDPDGTDGTGDEVPYDNPVRNGTIRVTVQSEFYQGWADYFRTRTDGDVTVDDAAEEAVVELQTVGGTMGDFDLPTHGNAVNVEAMSGGHPINEFEVTLQDPANSNNYKHLYWSFSATNGAEQFEVLVYSADKQRCKNGGEFAPLTVGVHYTNGTATHEWENANVDPTSGDIRIECADIDSDGKQEPRIVFDLVGSTPMDYQDVSTPADKWQTDPSGASDAKAYWTEHDDDAATGEPRTFVKGTGSAELGELTNHYLSLMGPDFDLVVGETSPSGKRIDEEASYGTIDYDQGAGGRYITFLHVTENEVEVRVS
;
A
#
# COMPACT_ATOMS: atom_id res chain seq x y z
N MET A 1 117.50 26.13 -30.44
CA MET A 1 116.60 25.43 -31.38
C MET A 1 115.25 26.15 -31.45
N ARG A 2 114.59 26.11 -32.62
CA ARG A 2 113.22 26.53 -33.03
C ARG A 2 112.10 26.24 -31.98
N ARG A 3 110.88 26.81 -31.94
CA ARG A 3 110.08 27.78 -32.74
C ARG A 3 108.72 28.08 -32.01
N THR A 4 108.12 29.25 -32.33
CA THR A 4 106.66 29.60 -32.48
C THR A 4 105.68 29.63 -31.29
N GLY A 5 104.96 30.77 -31.12
CA GLY A 5 103.76 30.97 -30.26
C GLY A 5 102.48 30.29 -30.80
N PRO A 6 101.21 30.66 -30.41
CA PRO A 6 100.74 31.98 -29.91
C PRO A 6 99.53 31.99 -28.90
N ARG A 7 99.04 33.22 -28.63
CA ARG A 7 97.66 33.68 -28.23
C ARG A 7 97.23 33.78 -26.76
N VAL A 8 96.90 35.03 -26.40
CA VAL A 8 96.11 35.50 -25.23
C VAL A 8 94.60 35.38 -25.55
N PRO A 9 93.74 35.23 -24.53
CA PRO A 9 92.53 36.06 -24.46
C PRO A 9 92.39 36.77 -23.09
N PRO A 10 91.59 37.85 -23.02
CA PRO A 10 91.72 38.88 -21.98
C PRO A 10 90.79 38.69 -20.77
N LEU A 11 91.29 39.20 -19.64
CA LEU A 11 90.63 39.75 -18.46
C LEU A 11 89.09 39.75 -18.42
N TYR A 12 88.52 39.13 -17.36
CA TYR A 12 87.35 39.69 -16.68
C TYR A 12 87.74 40.17 -15.29
N ARG A 13 87.78 41.50 -15.17
CA ARG A 13 87.95 42.27 -13.96
C ARG A 13 86.59 42.35 -13.28
N PHE A 14 86.34 41.57 -12.23
CA PHE A 14 85.22 41.85 -11.33
C PHE A 14 85.61 43.07 -10.47
N VAL A 15 85.23 44.24 -10.97
CA VAL A 15 85.13 45.46 -10.17
C VAL A 15 84.01 45.22 -9.16
N ARG A 16 84.38 45.10 -7.89
CA ARG A 16 83.44 45.21 -6.77
C ARG A 16 83.11 46.69 -6.63
N ASP A 17 81.99 47.12 -7.20
CA ASP A 17 81.45 48.46 -6.96
C ASP A 17 80.23 48.38 -6.04
N ARG A 18 80.42 48.94 -4.84
CA ARG A 18 79.44 49.51 -3.89
C ARG A 18 78.04 48.89 -3.79
N SER A 19 77.85 48.02 -2.80
CA SER A 19 76.52 47.68 -2.25
C SER A 19 76.20 48.56 -1.04
N GLY A 20 75.94 49.85 -1.27
CA GLY A 20 75.33 50.76 -0.28
C GLY A 20 73.82 50.94 -0.47
N GLY A 21 73.23 50.34 -1.51
CA GLY A 21 71.78 50.33 -1.78
C GLY A 21 71.16 48.92 -1.89
N ALA A 22 71.95 47.85 -1.71
CA ALA A 22 71.46 46.48 -1.80
C ALA A 22 70.68 46.05 -0.54
N GLU A 23 71.04 46.58 0.63
CA GLU A 23 70.33 46.31 1.89
C GLU A 23 68.92 46.93 1.88
N SER A 24 68.75 48.14 1.36
CA SER A 24 67.43 48.79 1.28
C SER A 24 66.52 48.16 0.22
N ILE A 25 67.07 47.74 -0.94
CA ILE A 25 66.30 47.02 -1.96
C ILE A 25 65.84 45.65 -1.45
N GLY A 26 66.70 44.92 -0.72
CA GLY A 26 66.34 43.63 -0.13
C GLY A 26 65.21 43.73 0.89
N VAL A 27 65.23 44.77 1.75
CA VAL A 27 64.17 45.02 2.74
C VAL A 27 62.85 45.42 2.07
N VAL A 28 62.88 46.29 1.05
CA VAL A 28 61.68 46.68 0.31
C VAL A 28 61.07 45.49 -0.42
N LEU A 29 61.89 44.63 -1.01
CA LEU A 29 61.41 43.44 -1.73
C LEU A 29 60.81 42.39 -0.78
N LEU A 30 61.41 42.19 0.39
CA LEU A 30 60.82 41.38 1.46
C LEU A 30 59.48 41.96 1.94
N LEU A 31 59.37 43.28 2.10
CA LEU A 31 58.12 43.92 2.49
C LEU A 31 57.03 43.69 1.44
N VAL A 32 57.34 43.88 0.15
CA VAL A 32 56.38 43.65 -0.95
C VAL A 32 55.94 42.18 -1.00
N VAL A 33 56.88 41.24 -0.89
CA VAL A 33 56.55 39.79 -0.90
C VAL A 33 55.75 39.39 0.34
N THR A 34 56.07 39.95 1.52
CA THR A 34 55.33 39.66 2.75
C THR A 34 53.92 40.22 2.68
N VAL A 35 53.76 41.46 2.20
CA VAL A 35 52.43 42.06 1.99
C VAL A 35 51.65 41.26 0.96
N ALA A 36 52.24 40.95 -0.20
CA ALA A 36 51.58 40.16 -1.23
C ALA A 36 51.19 38.75 -0.74
N GLY A 37 52.07 38.08 0.01
CA GLY A 37 51.80 36.77 0.59
C GLY A 37 50.72 36.81 1.66
N THR A 38 50.73 37.83 2.54
CA THR A 38 49.70 38.00 3.58
C THR A 38 48.35 38.34 2.95
N THR A 39 48.32 39.21 1.94
CA THR A 39 47.10 39.53 1.18
C THR A 39 46.54 38.28 0.52
N ALA A 40 47.37 37.47 -0.16
CA ALA A 40 46.91 36.24 -0.81
C ALA A 40 46.35 35.22 0.19
N VAL A 41 46.98 35.07 1.36
CA VAL A 41 46.50 34.17 2.42
C VAL A 41 45.18 34.67 3.01
N VAL A 42 45.05 35.98 3.25
CA VAL A 42 43.82 36.57 3.78
C VAL A 42 42.66 36.41 2.80
N THR A 43 42.88 36.65 1.50
CA THR A 43 41.81 36.53 0.49
C THR A 43 41.35 35.08 0.32
N LEU A 44 42.27 34.11 0.28
CA LEU A 44 41.92 32.70 0.17
C LEU A 44 41.34 32.14 1.49
N GLY A 45 41.82 32.66 2.63
CA GLY A 45 41.32 32.31 3.95
C GLY A 45 39.88 32.77 4.18
N ASP A 46 39.48 33.92 3.62
CA ASP A 46 38.13 34.47 3.71
C ASP A 46 37.10 33.61 2.95
N GLU A 47 37.44 33.16 1.75
CA GLU A 47 36.61 32.22 0.95
C GLU A 47 36.49 30.86 1.64
N ALA A 48 37.59 30.34 2.20
CA ALA A 48 37.57 29.06 2.92
C ALA A 48 36.77 29.14 4.24
N LEU A 49 36.91 30.24 4.99
CA LEU A 49 36.22 30.43 6.27
C LEU A 49 34.71 30.62 6.06
N SER A 50 34.32 31.46 5.10
CA SER A 50 32.90 31.67 4.77
C SER A 50 32.20 30.39 4.31
N GLY A 51 32.90 29.49 3.59
CA GLY A 51 32.38 28.18 3.24
C GLY A 51 32.14 27.27 4.46
N VAL A 52 33.05 27.27 5.43
CA VAL A 52 32.89 26.52 6.68
C VAL A 52 31.77 27.10 7.54
N GLU A 53 31.65 28.42 7.61
CA GLU A 53 30.56 29.10 8.32
C GLU A 53 29.19 28.76 7.71
N ARG A 54 29.06 28.84 6.38
CA ARG A 54 27.83 28.45 5.66
C ARG A 54 27.44 27.00 5.92
N SER A 55 28.40 26.07 5.81
CA SER A 55 28.12 24.65 6.07
C SER A 55 27.68 24.40 7.51
N ALA A 56 28.28 25.11 8.48
CA ALA A 56 27.90 25.00 9.88
C ALA A 56 26.53 25.62 10.17
N ASP A 57 26.17 26.72 9.49
CA ASP A 57 24.85 27.34 9.56
C ASP A 57 23.77 26.38 9.03
N VAL A 58 23.98 25.77 7.86
CA VAL A 58 23.04 24.82 7.24
C VAL A 58 22.84 23.57 8.12
N GLN A 59 23.91 22.98 8.67
CA GLN A 59 23.81 21.84 9.59
C GLN A 59 23.04 22.18 10.87
N ARG A 60 23.22 23.40 11.40
CA ARG A 60 22.44 23.88 12.55
C ARG A 60 20.97 24.01 12.20
N ALA A 61 20.67 24.57 11.03
CA ALA A 61 19.29 24.72 10.56
C ALA A 61 18.61 23.36 10.39
N GLU A 62 19.28 22.36 9.83
CA GLU A 62 18.75 20.99 9.74
C GLU A 62 18.45 20.38 11.10
N HIS A 63 19.36 20.51 12.07
CA HIS A 63 19.11 20.04 13.42
C HIS A 63 17.93 20.76 14.07
N ALA A 64 17.81 22.08 13.86
CA ALA A 64 16.69 22.87 14.36
C ALA A 64 15.36 22.45 13.72
N MET A 65 15.34 22.21 12.40
CA MET A 65 14.15 21.72 11.68
C MET A 65 13.79 20.28 12.03
N THR A 66 14.77 19.42 12.30
CA THR A 66 14.50 18.04 12.76
C THR A 66 13.99 18.01 14.20
N LEU A 67 14.51 18.90 15.07
CA LEU A 67 13.95 19.09 16.41
C LEU A 67 12.55 19.67 16.36
N LEU A 68 12.30 20.57 15.40
CA LEU A 68 10.96 21.05 15.09
C LEU A 68 10.09 19.88 14.70
N ASP A 69 10.45 19.06 13.73
CA ASP A 69 9.66 17.90 13.31
C ASP A 69 9.23 17.05 14.52
N SER A 70 10.19 16.68 15.38
CA SER A 70 9.90 15.94 16.62
C SER A 70 8.94 16.65 17.60
N ARG A 71 8.93 17.99 17.65
CA ARG A 71 8.10 18.78 18.59
C ARG A 71 6.82 19.36 17.97
N GLY A 72 6.82 19.62 16.68
CA GLY A 72 5.74 20.09 15.84
C GLY A 72 4.75 18.98 15.60
N ALA A 73 5.24 17.75 15.34
CA ALA A 73 4.44 16.53 15.43
C ALA A 73 3.78 16.40 16.81
N MET A 74 4.44 16.77 17.93
CA MET A 74 3.80 16.79 19.26
C MET A 74 2.78 17.94 19.48
N ALA A 75 2.86 19.05 18.74
CA ALA A 75 1.89 20.16 18.85
C ALA A 75 0.65 19.89 17.95
N ALA A 76 0.89 19.40 16.74
CA ALA A 76 -0.11 18.95 15.78
C ALA A 76 -0.83 17.68 16.29
N LEU A 77 -0.07 16.71 16.83
CA LEU A 77 -0.55 15.38 17.27
C LEU A 77 -0.57 15.19 18.80
N GLY A 78 -0.43 16.24 19.63
CA GLY A 78 -0.52 16.18 21.11
C GLY A 78 -1.53 17.15 21.72
N ASP A 79 -1.57 17.29 23.05
CA ASP A 79 -2.60 18.07 23.79
C ASP A 79 -2.23 19.54 24.07
N THR A 80 -0.97 19.95 23.91
CA THR A 80 -0.54 21.32 24.26
C THR A 80 -0.87 22.35 23.18
N ASN A 81 -1.54 23.45 23.57
CA ASN A 81 -2.08 24.46 22.66
C ASN A 81 -1.05 25.41 22.02
N ALA A 82 0.14 25.56 22.61
CA ALA A 82 1.20 26.38 22.05
C ALA A 82 2.58 25.83 22.41
N GLN A 83 3.51 25.84 21.46
CA GLN A 83 4.90 25.44 21.64
C GLN A 83 5.82 26.51 21.05
N GLN A 84 7.01 26.66 21.63
CA GLN A 84 8.04 27.56 21.12
C GLN A 84 9.30 26.76 20.79
N VAL A 85 9.84 27.00 19.60
CA VAL A 85 11.12 26.43 19.16
C VAL A 85 12.09 27.57 18.94
N ASP A 86 13.25 27.48 19.57
CA ASP A 86 14.37 28.39 19.32
C ASP A 86 15.20 27.81 18.17
N PHE A 87 15.18 28.47 17.02
CA PHE A 87 16.03 28.10 15.88
C PHE A 87 17.46 28.61 16.04
N GLY A 88 17.71 29.45 17.04
CA GLY A 88 19.02 30.00 17.31
C GLY A 88 19.43 31.06 16.29
N ARG A 89 20.73 31.18 16.06
CA ARG A 89 21.27 32.15 15.10
C ARG A 89 21.17 31.61 13.67
N ALA A 90 20.48 32.35 12.80
CA ALA A 90 20.35 32.09 11.37
C ALA A 90 21.64 32.34 10.56
N GLY A 91 22.67 32.92 11.21
CA GLY A 91 23.94 33.24 10.55
C GLY A 91 23.76 34.33 9.50
N ALA A 92 24.26 34.08 8.29
CA ALA A 92 24.02 34.94 7.12
C ALA A 92 22.67 34.68 6.44
N GLY A 93 21.93 33.65 6.85
CA GLY A 93 20.65 33.26 6.29
C GLY A 93 19.43 33.81 7.02
N SER A 94 18.25 33.32 6.63
CA SER A 94 16.97 33.66 7.24
C SER A 94 16.02 32.47 7.31
N TYR A 95 15.11 32.50 8.28
CA TYR A 95 13.97 31.59 8.36
C TYR A 95 12.72 32.28 7.81
N GLY A 96 11.86 31.52 7.15
CA GLY A 96 10.59 32.01 6.63
C GLY A 96 9.46 31.00 6.78
N VAL A 97 8.22 31.48 6.69
CA VAL A 97 7.00 30.68 6.66
C VAL A 97 6.20 31.09 5.42
N ASP A 98 5.71 30.10 4.68
CA ASP A 98 4.77 30.29 3.58
C ASP A 98 3.63 29.27 3.71
N GLY A 99 2.45 29.73 4.13
CA GLY A 99 1.26 28.88 4.25
C GLY A 99 0.65 28.44 2.92
N SER A 100 1.14 28.94 1.78
CA SER A 100 0.67 28.54 0.44
C SER A 100 1.60 27.55 -0.27
N ALA A 101 2.73 27.20 0.35
CA ALA A 101 3.74 26.35 -0.27
C ALA A 101 3.29 24.89 -0.36
N GLY A 102 3.13 24.42 -1.59
CA GLY A 102 2.72 23.05 -1.92
C GLY A 102 1.30 22.71 -1.49
N ARG A 103 0.81 21.58 -2.00
CA ARG A 103 -0.56 21.11 -1.82
C ARG A 103 -0.56 19.59 -1.75
N ILE A 104 -1.48 19.05 -0.97
CA ILE A 104 -1.78 17.61 -0.94
C ILE A 104 -3.25 17.40 -1.31
N THR A 105 -3.47 16.43 -2.19
CA THR A 105 -4.80 16.00 -2.61
C THR A 105 -4.91 14.49 -2.38
N ILE A 106 -6.02 14.06 -1.81
CA ILE A 106 -6.35 12.65 -1.57
C ILE A 106 -7.67 12.37 -2.26
N GLU A 107 -7.65 11.47 -3.22
CA GLU A 107 -8.80 11.10 -4.04
C GLU A 107 -9.11 9.61 -3.86
N HIS A 108 -10.40 9.26 -3.88
CA HIS A 108 -10.87 7.90 -4.05
C HIS A 108 -11.41 7.75 -5.47
N VAL A 109 -10.60 7.14 -6.33
CA VAL A 109 -10.82 7.05 -7.77
C VAL A 109 -11.57 5.77 -8.08
N ASN A 110 -12.61 5.86 -8.91
CA ASN A 110 -13.48 4.74 -9.31
C ASN A 110 -14.07 4.01 -8.10
N TYR A 111 -14.57 4.76 -7.11
CA TYR A 111 -15.04 4.22 -5.83
C TYR A 111 -16.31 3.37 -5.91
N THR A 112 -17.01 3.36 -7.05
CA THR A 112 -18.14 2.46 -7.32
C THR A 112 -17.72 1.16 -8.00
N ALA A 113 -16.55 1.12 -8.64
CA ALA A 113 -16.11 0.02 -9.49
C ALA A 113 -15.81 -1.25 -8.70
N ALA A 114 -16.75 -2.20 -8.74
CA ALA A 114 -16.56 -3.53 -8.16
C ALA A 114 -15.64 -4.41 -9.04
N ASP A 115 -15.64 -4.20 -10.35
CA ASP A 115 -14.68 -4.77 -11.30
C ASP A 115 -13.97 -3.63 -12.06
N PRO A 116 -12.65 -3.45 -11.90
CA PRO A 116 -11.91 -2.40 -12.60
C PRO A 116 -11.87 -2.58 -14.13
N ASN A 117 -12.28 -3.74 -14.67
CA ASN A 117 -12.36 -4.02 -16.10
C ASN A 117 -13.78 -3.88 -16.67
N ASP A 118 -14.79 -3.67 -15.84
CA ASP A 118 -16.15 -3.43 -16.31
C ASP A 118 -16.27 -1.99 -16.81
N ALA A 119 -16.05 -1.81 -18.11
CA ALA A 119 -16.18 -0.53 -18.79
C ALA A 119 -17.62 0.05 -18.80
N SER A 120 -18.60 -0.65 -18.22
CA SER A 120 -19.96 -0.15 -18.03
C SER A 120 -20.19 0.54 -16.67
N ASP A 121 -19.26 0.40 -15.71
CA ASP A 121 -19.29 1.10 -14.43
C ASP A 121 -18.87 2.58 -14.62
N PRO A 122 -19.61 3.57 -14.09
CA PRO A 122 -19.19 4.96 -14.15
C PRO A 122 -17.87 5.21 -13.41
N GLU A 123 -16.92 5.86 -14.06
CA GLU A 123 -15.67 6.32 -13.44
C GLU A 123 -15.93 7.52 -12.51
N LEU A 124 -16.39 7.23 -11.28
CA LEU A 124 -16.64 8.25 -10.26
C LEU A 124 -15.42 8.43 -9.37
N THR A 125 -14.96 9.69 -9.21
CA THR A 125 -13.86 10.05 -8.32
C THR A 125 -14.37 10.98 -7.24
N GLU A 126 -14.06 10.66 -5.99
CA GLU A 126 -14.38 11.48 -4.83
C GLU A 126 -13.11 12.16 -4.29
N THR A 127 -13.16 13.47 -4.05
CA THR A 127 -12.04 14.20 -3.44
C THR A 127 -12.20 14.20 -1.93
N LEU A 128 -11.55 13.24 -1.26
CA LEU A 128 -11.59 13.10 0.20
C LEU A 128 -10.93 14.30 0.90
N TYR A 129 -9.88 14.86 0.29
CA TYR A 129 -9.11 15.95 0.88
C TYR A 129 -8.37 16.77 -0.18
N ASP A 130 -8.38 18.10 -0.07
CA ASP A 130 -7.56 19.01 -0.88
C ASP A 130 -7.19 20.27 -0.09
N ALA A 131 -5.92 20.43 0.26
CA ALA A 131 -5.47 21.61 1.00
C ALA A 131 -3.99 21.97 0.78
N PRO A 132 -3.60 23.25 0.93
CA PRO A 132 -2.20 23.65 0.98
C PRO A 132 -1.47 22.99 2.16
N LEU A 133 -0.26 22.47 1.93
CA LEU A 133 0.58 21.94 3.00
C LEU A 133 1.22 23.07 3.82
N GLY A 134 1.71 24.10 3.13
CA GLY A 134 2.53 25.15 3.69
C GLY A 134 3.90 24.65 4.18
N ALA A 135 4.84 25.56 4.34
CA ALA A 135 6.21 25.18 4.69
C ALA A 135 6.94 26.27 5.51
N ILE A 136 7.95 25.81 6.26
CA ILE A 136 8.93 26.66 6.94
C ILE A 136 10.28 26.44 6.28
N PHE A 137 10.94 27.52 5.88
CA PHE A 137 12.21 27.45 5.17
C PHE A 137 13.34 28.07 5.98
N TYR A 138 14.55 27.56 5.75
CA TYR A 138 15.80 28.25 6.02
C TYR A 138 16.54 28.43 4.70
N GLU A 139 17.00 29.64 4.44
CA GLU A 139 17.72 30.00 3.20
C GLU A 139 19.07 30.65 3.53
N ASN A 140 20.14 30.18 2.88
CA ASN A 140 21.48 30.76 2.98
C ASN A 140 22.24 30.60 1.65
N GLY A 141 22.08 31.57 0.75
CA GLY A 141 22.60 31.46 -0.61
C GLY A 141 21.78 30.44 -1.41
N ASP A 142 22.45 29.45 -2.00
CA ASP A 142 21.82 28.39 -2.80
C ASP A 142 21.36 27.19 -1.94
N ASP A 143 21.76 27.14 -0.66
CA ASP A 143 21.34 26.10 0.28
C ASP A 143 19.99 26.44 0.90
N ARG A 144 19.02 25.52 0.78
CA ARG A 144 17.68 25.65 1.37
C ARG A 144 17.28 24.39 2.13
N ILE A 145 16.75 24.58 3.34
CA ILE A 145 16.15 23.53 4.17
C ILE A 145 14.68 23.88 4.37
N ALA A 146 13.79 22.90 4.25
CA ALA A 146 12.37 23.11 4.42
C ALA A 146 11.74 22.06 5.33
N TYR A 147 10.78 22.48 6.13
CA TYR A 147 9.84 21.61 6.82
C TYR A 147 8.47 21.72 6.14
N GLN A 148 7.95 20.60 5.62
CA GLN A 148 6.65 20.53 4.93
C GLN A 148 6.01 19.15 5.14
N GLY A 149 4.72 19.10 5.46
CA GLY A 149 3.97 17.85 5.57
C GLY A 149 4.50 16.87 6.62
N GLY A 150 5.19 17.38 7.65
CA GLY A 150 5.87 16.57 8.67
C GLY A 150 7.26 16.05 8.25
N GLY A 151 7.72 16.32 7.02
CA GLY A 151 9.06 15.96 6.56
C GLY A 151 10.03 17.13 6.61
N VAL A 152 11.33 16.84 6.68
CA VAL A 152 12.40 17.83 6.49
C VAL A 152 13.16 17.53 5.22
N TRP A 153 13.27 18.53 4.35
CA TRP A 153 13.84 18.43 3.02
C TRP A 153 15.06 19.36 2.91
N ARG A 154 16.09 18.89 2.22
CA ARG A 154 17.25 19.70 1.83
C ARG A 154 17.26 19.81 0.30
N VAL A 155 17.22 21.04 -0.20
CA VAL A 155 17.34 21.33 -1.63
C VAL A 155 18.80 21.64 -1.96
N ARG A 156 19.26 21.07 -3.07
CA ARG A 156 20.53 21.40 -3.74
C ARG A 156 20.29 21.50 -5.25
N ASP A 157 21.30 21.91 -6.01
CA ASP A 157 21.26 22.08 -7.46
C ASP A 157 20.71 20.86 -8.25
N GLU A 158 20.75 19.65 -7.67
CA GLU A 158 20.34 18.38 -8.29
C GLU A 158 18.93 17.90 -7.85
N GLY A 159 18.23 18.62 -6.98
CA GLY A 159 16.90 18.25 -6.47
C GLY A 159 16.76 18.29 -4.95
N ALA A 160 15.63 17.81 -4.44
CA ALA A 160 15.33 17.75 -3.01
C ALA A 160 15.66 16.38 -2.43
N THR A 161 16.35 16.35 -1.28
CA THR A 161 16.69 15.13 -0.54
C THR A 161 16.06 15.14 0.84
N MET A 162 15.58 14.00 1.30
CA MET A 162 14.95 13.85 2.60
C MET A 162 16.01 13.84 3.72
N VAL A 163 15.76 14.64 4.76
CA VAL A 163 16.54 14.69 6.01
C VAL A 163 15.77 13.99 7.13
N SER A 164 14.45 14.24 7.22
CA SER A 164 13.51 13.57 8.13
C SER A 164 12.28 13.13 7.35
N PRO A 165 11.78 11.90 7.55
CA PRO A 165 10.63 11.38 6.81
C PRO A 165 9.33 12.10 7.19
N PRO A 166 8.40 12.33 6.24
CA PRO A 166 7.09 12.84 6.55
C PRO A 166 6.17 11.77 7.18
N GLU A 167 5.04 12.24 7.69
CA GLU A 167 4.03 11.42 8.36
C GLU A 167 3.18 10.65 7.32
N PHE A 168 3.70 9.53 6.84
CA PHE A 168 2.99 8.59 5.97
C PHE A 168 3.30 7.17 6.44
N HIS A 169 2.31 6.51 7.03
CA HIS A 169 2.49 5.20 7.63
C HIS A 169 1.65 4.16 6.92
N TYR A 170 2.31 3.39 6.06
CA TYR A 170 1.69 2.25 5.41
C TYR A 170 2.19 0.93 6.04
N ARG A 171 1.24 0.08 6.44
CA ARG A 171 1.50 -1.25 7.00
C ARG A 171 0.27 -2.15 6.90
N ARG A 172 0.42 -3.37 6.38
CA ARG A 172 -0.65 -4.40 6.31
C ARG A 172 -1.95 -3.82 5.73
N SER A 173 -1.87 -3.28 4.52
CA SER A 173 -3.02 -2.68 3.83
C SER A 173 -3.70 -1.53 4.61
N THR A 174 -3.03 -0.96 5.61
CA THR A 174 -3.52 0.20 6.36
C THR A 174 -2.64 1.40 6.02
N LEU A 175 -3.24 2.46 5.48
CA LEU A 175 -2.60 3.77 5.37
C LEU A 175 -3.09 4.68 6.51
N THR A 176 -2.15 5.14 7.33
CA THR A 176 -2.36 6.21 8.30
C THR A 176 -1.59 7.45 7.85
N LEU A 177 -2.33 8.52 7.55
CA LEU A 177 -1.83 9.76 6.98
C LEU A 177 -2.29 10.96 7.84
N PRO A 178 -1.49 11.38 8.83
CA PRO A 178 -1.66 12.65 9.51
C PRO A 178 -1.17 13.78 8.59
N VAL A 179 -2.09 14.49 7.94
CA VAL A 179 -1.74 15.66 7.13
C VAL A 179 -1.40 16.82 8.07
N ILE A 180 -0.13 17.21 8.07
CA ILE A 180 0.36 18.35 8.87
C ILE A 180 0.38 19.59 7.99
N ARG A 181 -0.47 20.58 8.33
CA ARG A 181 -0.58 21.85 7.62
C ARG A 181 0.08 22.98 8.40
N VAL A 182 0.98 23.70 7.75
CA VAL A 182 1.63 24.90 8.27
C VAL A 182 0.93 26.12 7.68
N THR A 183 0.39 26.99 8.54
CA THR A 183 -0.16 28.27 8.11
C THR A 183 0.65 29.42 8.68
N GLY A 184 0.47 30.60 8.11
CA GLY A 184 1.20 31.81 8.48
C GLY A 184 2.05 32.35 7.35
N SER A 185 2.71 33.47 7.62
CA SER A 185 3.63 34.12 6.70
C SER A 185 4.63 34.96 7.47
N GLY A 186 5.84 35.09 6.93
CA GLY A 186 6.84 36.00 7.49
C GLY A 186 8.25 35.48 7.32
N THR A 187 9.22 36.35 7.60
CA THR A 187 10.65 36.05 7.52
C THR A 187 11.39 36.69 8.69
N ALA A 188 12.34 35.98 9.28
CA ALA A 188 13.16 36.46 10.38
C ALA A 188 14.64 36.10 10.16
N SER A 189 15.54 36.94 10.65
CA SER A 189 17.00 36.76 10.56
C SER A 189 17.66 37.14 11.89
N GLY A 190 18.94 36.85 12.04
CA GLY A 190 19.64 37.06 13.32
C GLY A 190 19.39 35.89 14.26
N HIS A 191 18.82 36.14 15.45
CA HIS A 191 18.42 35.07 16.38
C HIS A 191 16.91 34.89 16.26
N VAL A 192 16.47 33.71 15.81
CA VAL A 192 15.08 33.47 15.42
C VAL A 192 14.41 32.48 16.36
N GLY A 193 13.23 32.86 16.86
CA GLY A 193 12.29 31.94 17.49
C GLY A 193 11.07 31.73 16.62
N ALA A 194 10.44 30.55 16.75
CA ALA A 194 9.15 30.25 16.14
C ALA A 194 8.14 29.83 17.22
N THR A 195 6.96 30.41 17.14
CA THR A 195 5.80 30.04 17.98
C THR A 195 4.81 29.29 17.12
N PHE A 196 4.34 28.17 17.66
CA PHE A 196 3.40 27.24 17.04
C PHE A 196 2.11 27.27 17.83
N GLU A 197 1.02 27.65 17.19
CA GLU A 197 -0.32 27.67 17.78
C GLU A 197 -1.22 26.74 16.99
N ARG A 198 -1.88 25.83 17.70
CA ARG A 198 -2.88 24.97 17.06
C ARG A 198 -4.14 25.79 16.82
N THR A 199 -4.52 25.98 15.55
CA THR A 199 -5.69 26.76 15.16
C THR A 199 -7.00 25.98 15.26
N ALA A 200 -6.97 24.65 15.08
CA ALA A 200 -8.14 23.78 15.15
C ALA A 200 -7.87 22.48 15.93
N SER A 201 -8.92 21.86 16.50
CA SER A 201 -8.84 20.48 16.96
C SER A 201 -8.59 19.56 15.76
N ARG A 202 -7.81 18.48 15.93
CA ARG A 202 -7.54 17.51 14.86
C ARG A 202 -8.86 17.11 14.19
N GLU A 203 -8.91 17.29 12.89
CA GLU A 203 -10.09 16.97 12.11
C GLU A 203 -9.92 15.60 11.48
N ARG A 204 -10.96 14.77 11.59
CA ARG A 204 -10.95 13.42 11.04
C ARG A 204 -11.52 13.49 9.63
N VAL A 205 -10.66 13.22 8.66
CA VAL A 205 -11.02 13.23 7.24
C VAL A 205 -11.52 11.85 6.81
N TYR A 206 -10.85 10.78 7.25
CA TYR A 206 -11.26 9.40 6.96
C TYR A 206 -10.90 8.44 8.11
N PRO A 207 -11.78 7.48 8.49
CA PRO A 207 -13.19 7.40 8.12
C PRO A 207 -13.96 8.58 8.71
N ASN A 208 -15.04 9.01 8.06
CA ASN A 208 -15.88 10.09 8.53
C ASN A 208 -17.39 9.78 8.37
N PRO A 209 -17.99 9.04 9.32
CA PRO A 209 -19.42 8.70 9.29
C PRO A 209 -20.36 9.90 9.50
N GLY A 210 -19.81 11.07 9.85
CA GLY A 210 -20.56 12.30 10.02
C GLY A 210 -20.38 13.30 8.89
N ALA A 211 -19.79 12.89 7.77
CA ALA A 211 -19.68 13.73 6.58
C ALA A 211 -21.08 14.18 6.12
N THR A 212 -21.21 15.42 5.66
CA THR A 212 -22.46 15.95 5.11
C THR A 212 -22.16 16.66 3.78
N ALA A 213 -23.10 16.62 2.85
CA ALA A 213 -22.98 17.29 1.54
C ALA A 213 -23.08 18.83 1.62
N ASP A 214 -22.93 19.44 2.80
CA ASP A 214 -23.16 20.87 3.00
C ASP A 214 -21.97 21.75 2.58
N ASP A 215 -20.82 21.16 2.23
CA ASP A 215 -19.66 21.91 1.73
C ASP A 215 -19.82 22.26 0.23
N PRO A 216 -19.85 23.55 -0.15
CA PRO A 216 -19.99 23.98 -1.54
C PRO A 216 -18.85 23.55 -2.48
N SER A 217 -17.69 23.18 -1.93
CA SER A 217 -16.55 22.66 -2.70
C SER A 217 -16.72 21.19 -3.08
N GLY A 218 -17.62 20.47 -2.42
CA GLY A 218 -17.78 19.02 -2.54
C GLY A 218 -16.65 18.20 -1.90
N VAL A 219 -15.56 18.83 -1.42
CA VAL A 219 -14.43 18.11 -0.82
C VAL A 219 -14.85 17.53 0.52
N GLY A 220 -14.63 16.22 0.70
CA GLY A 220 -14.99 15.51 1.93
C GLY A 220 -16.49 15.27 2.10
N ALA A 221 -17.29 15.47 1.05
CA ALA A 221 -18.71 15.11 1.05
C ALA A 221 -18.88 13.57 1.04
N PRO A 222 -19.96 13.02 1.60
CA PRO A 222 -20.26 11.60 1.47
C PRO A 222 -20.22 11.13 0.00
N TYR A 223 -19.91 9.86 -0.23
CA TYR A 223 -19.96 9.30 -1.57
C TYR A 223 -21.39 9.41 -2.14
N ASP A 224 -21.50 9.79 -3.42
CA ASP A 224 -22.75 9.88 -4.18
C ASP A 224 -22.71 8.87 -5.33
N PRO A 225 -22.93 7.56 -5.06
CA PRO A 225 -22.77 6.49 -6.05
C PRO A 225 -23.77 6.62 -7.21
N ASP A 226 -24.90 7.30 -7.01
CA ASP A 226 -25.90 7.55 -8.05
C ASP A 226 -25.58 8.80 -8.89
N GLY A 227 -24.62 9.62 -8.46
CA GLY A 227 -24.23 10.87 -9.12
C GLY A 227 -25.35 11.91 -9.14
N THR A 228 -26.20 11.94 -8.10
CA THR A 228 -27.43 12.75 -8.04
C THR A 228 -27.39 13.87 -7.01
N ASP A 229 -26.58 14.91 -7.22
CA ASP A 229 -26.60 16.25 -6.55
C ASP A 229 -27.15 16.28 -5.09
N GLY A 230 -26.79 15.30 -4.25
CA GLY A 230 -27.18 15.23 -2.83
C GLY A 230 -28.67 14.93 -2.53
N THR A 231 -29.36 14.20 -3.41
CA THR A 231 -30.78 13.80 -3.20
C THR A 231 -31.02 12.28 -3.09
N GLY A 232 -29.95 11.47 -3.17
CA GLY A 232 -29.96 10.01 -3.18
C GLY A 232 -29.33 9.35 -1.94
N ASP A 233 -28.93 8.08 -2.09
CA ASP A 233 -28.34 7.23 -1.05
C ASP A 233 -26.86 7.58 -0.82
N GLU A 234 -26.61 8.73 -0.16
CA GLU A 234 -25.27 9.15 0.27
C GLU A 234 -24.62 8.09 1.17
N VAL A 235 -23.41 7.66 0.82
CA VAL A 235 -22.66 6.66 1.60
C VAL A 235 -21.56 7.36 2.39
N PRO A 236 -21.55 7.22 3.73
CA PRO A 236 -20.50 7.79 4.56
C PRO A 236 -19.11 7.19 4.25
N TYR A 237 -18.07 7.92 4.63
CA TYR A 237 -16.70 7.41 4.60
C TYR A 237 -16.49 6.44 5.77
N ASP A 238 -16.41 5.15 5.46
CA ASP A 238 -16.20 4.09 6.44
C ASP A 238 -15.08 3.15 6.02
N ASN A 239 -14.50 2.49 7.01
CA ASN A 239 -13.55 1.41 6.78
C ASN A 239 -14.27 0.05 6.83
N PRO A 240 -13.86 -0.95 6.04
CA PRO A 240 -12.76 -0.90 5.07
C PRO A 240 -13.08 -0.05 3.84
N VAL A 241 -12.04 0.56 3.24
CA VAL A 241 -12.17 1.23 1.94
C VAL A 241 -12.37 0.14 0.89
N ARG A 242 -13.42 0.26 0.07
CA ARG A 242 -13.79 -0.70 -0.95
C ARG A 242 -13.78 -0.04 -2.31
N ASN A 243 -13.48 -0.82 -3.35
CA ASN A 243 -13.58 -0.49 -4.77
C ASN A 243 -12.69 0.68 -5.23
N GLY A 244 -12.07 0.54 -6.40
CA GLY A 244 -11.24 1.61 -6.96
C GLY A 244 -9.85 1.76 -6.33
N THR A 245 -9.38 3.00 -6.18
CA THR A 245 -7.98 3.30 -5.84
C THR A 245 -7.87 4.58 -5.02
N ILE A 246 -7.11 4.52 -3.92
CA ILE A 246 -6.71 5.71 -3.17
C ILE A 246 -5.48 6.33 -3.85
N ARG A 247 -5.67 7.54 -4.39
CA ARG A 247 -4.61 8.34 -4.99
C ARG A 247 -4.22 9.46 -4.05
N VAL A 248 -2.94 9.54 -3.69
CA VAL A 248 -2.38 10.66 -2.93
C VAL A 248 -1.42 11.43 -3.84
N THR A 249 -1.75 12.69 -4.11
CA THR A 249 -0.96 13.60 -4.94
C THR A 249 -0.35 14.68 -4.07
N VAL A 250 0.96 14.85 -4.14
CA VAL A 250 1.69 15.94 -3.48
C VAL A 250 2.32 16.83 -4.54
N GLN A 251 1.78 18.03 -4.68
CA GLN A 251 2.37 19.11 -5.47
C GLN A 251 3.33 19.90 -4.59
N SER A 252 4.62 19.92 -4.89
CA SER A 252 5.63 20.59 -4.08
C SER A 252 6.95 20.73 -4.81
N GLU A 253 7.74 21.76 -4.51
CA GLU A 253 9.14 21.85 -4.97
C GLU A 253 10.01 20.66 -4.50
N PHE A 254 9.54 19.88 -3.51
CA PHE A 254 10.21 18.68 -3.00
C PHE A 254 9.63 17.37 -3.56
N TYR A 255 8.84 17.41 -4.63
CA TYR A 255 8.12 16.24 -5.18
C TYR A 255 9.02 15.01 -5.39
N GLN A 256 10.26 15.20 -5.86
CA GLN A 256 11.21 14.08 -6.05
C GLN A 256 11.51 13.36 -4.73
N GLY A 257 11.70 14.11 -3.64
CA GLY A 257 11.91 13.55 -2.32
C GLY A 257 10.66 12.85 -1.76
N TRP A 258 9.46 13.37 -2.04
CA TRP A 258 8.20 12.71 -1.73
C TRP A 258 8.04 11.39 -2.48
N ALA A 259 8.32 11.38 -3.79
CA ALA A 259 8.24 10.19 -4.61
C ALA A 259 9.23 9.11 -4.14
N ASP A 260 10.47 9.48 -3.83
CA ASP A 260 11.45 8.57 -3.26
C ASP A 260 10.99 8.01 -1.91
N TYR A 261 10.35 8.83 -1.07
CA TYR A 261 9.77 8.33 0.17
C TYR A 261 8.67 7.32 -0.05
N PHE A 262 7.69 7.63 -0.91
CA PHE A 262 6.58 6.73 -1.22
C PHE A 262 7.10 5.36 -1.67
N ARG A 263 8.07 5.33 -2.60
CA ARG A 263 8.72 4.09 -3.07
C ARG A 263 9.41 3.28 -1.96
N THR A 264 9.87 3.94 -0.89
CA THR A 264 10.47 3.23 0.25
C THR A 264 9.46 2.71 1.25
N ARG A 265 8.23 3.24 1.22
CA ARG A 265 7.22 3.02 2.26
C ARG A 265 6.04 2.17 1.79
N THR A 266 5.78 2.15 0.49
CA THR A 266 4.74 1.39 -0.19
C THR A 266 5.33 0.66 -1.39
N ASP A 267 4.66 -0.40 -1.81
CA ASP A 267 4.89 -1.02 -3.13
C ASP A 267 3.82 -0.55 -4.14
N GLY A 268 3.15 0.57 -3.84
CA GLY A 268 2.15 1.17 -4.72
C GLY A 268 2.79 1.82 -5.94
N ASP A 269 1.95 2.14 -6.92
CA ASP A 269 2.41 2.76 -8.15
C ASP A 269 2.75 4.23 -7.88
N VAL A 270 4.05 4.54 -7.90
CA VAL A 270 4.57 5.88 -7.66
C VAL A 270 5.01 6.54 -8.96
N THR A 271 4.33 7.60 -9.36
CA THR A 271 4.65 8.39 -10.54
C THR A 271 5.07 9.82 -10.17
N VAL A 272 5.74 10.48 -11.11
CA VAL A 272 6.28 11.82 -10.96
C VAL A 272 5.93 12.62 -12.21
N ASP A 273 5.40 13.83 -12.03
CA ASP A 273 5.23 14.83 -13.09
C ASP A 273 6.14 16.03 -12.80
N ASP A 274 7.28 16.10 -13.50
CA ASP A 274 8.24 17.18 -13.32
C ASP A 274 7.71 18.55 -13.80
N ALA A 275 6.70 18.59 -14.68
CA ALA A 275 6.14 19.83 -15.20
C ALA A 275 5.10 20.45 -14.25
N ALA A 276 4.37 19.60 -13.52
CA ALA A 276 3.44 20.01 -12.47
C ALA A 276 4.10 20.10 -11.08
N GLU A 277 5.32 19.58 -10.93
CA GLU A 277 6.03 19.40 -9.66
C GLU A 277 5.25 18.48 -8.70
N GLU A 278 4.79 17.34 -9.21
CA GLU A 278 3.92 16.41 -8.48
C GLU A 278 4.56 15.04 -8.27
N ALA A 279 4.30 14.48 -7.08
CA ALA A 279 4.52 13.09 -6.75
C ALA A 279 3.19 12.43 -6.43
N VAL A 280 2.88 11.33 -7.10
CA VAL A 280 1.62 10.60 -6.95
C VAL A 280 1.92 9.20 -6.47
N VAL A 281 1.20 8.73 -5.46
CA VAL A 281 1.15 7.31 -5.07
C VAL A 281 -0.27 6.80 -5.16
N GLU A 282 -0.44 5.68 -5.86
CA GLU A 282 -1.72 4.97 -5.99
C GLU A 282 -1.69 3.67 -5.19
N LEU A 283 -2.71 3.49 -4.35
CA LEU A 283 -2.97 2.31 -3.56
C LEU A 283 -4.33 1.75 -3.95
N GLN A 284 -4.34 0.60 -4.63
CA GLN A 284 -5.57 -0.07 -5.05
C GLN A 284 -6.34 -0.51 -3.82
N THR A 285 -7.62 -0.14 -3.72
CA THR A 285 -8.44 -0.74 -2.67
C THR A 285 -8.62 -2.20 -2.98
N VAL A 286 -8.68 -3.04 -1.95
CA VAL A 286 -9.09 -4.42 -2.15
C VAL A 286 -10.60 -4.40 -2.40
N GLY A 287 -11.00 -4.56 -3.66
CA GLY A 287 -12.39 -4.78 -4.08
C GLY A 287 -12.82 -6.23 -3.86
N GLY A 288 -11.84 -7.12 -3.69
CA GLY A 288 -12.05 -8.50 -3.29
C GLY A 288 -12.83 -8.64 -1.99
N THR A 289 -13.69 -9.64 -1.94
CA THR A 289 -14.42 -10.03 -0.74
C THR A 289 -13.43 -10.58 0.29
N MET A 290 -13.40 -9.96 1.47
CA MET A 290 -12.69 -10.46 2.66
C MET A 290 -13.63 -10.36 3.86
N GLY A 291 -13.83 -11.47 4.56
CA GLY A 291 -14.89 -11.67 5.54
C GLY A 291 -16.20 -12.11 4.89
N ASP A 292 -17.31 -11.67 5.49
CA ASP A 292 -18.65 -12.13 5.13
C ASP A 292 -19.13 -11.63 3.75
N PHE A 293 -19.86 -12.47 3.04
CA PHE A 293 -20.49 -12.17 1.76
C PHE A 293 -21.85 -12.83 1.60
N ASP A 294 -22.75 -12.16 0.87
CA ASP A 294 -23.96 -12.78 0.33
C ASP A 294 -23.58 -13.65 -0.87
N LEU A 295 -24.19 -14.82 -1.00
CA LEU A 295 -23.83 -15.74 -2.06
C LEU A 295 -24.26 -15.19 -3.43
N PRO A 296 -23.35 -15.04 -4.41
CA PRO A 296 -23.74 -14.62 -5.74
C PRO A 296 -24.67 -15.64 -6.41
N THR A 297 -25.54 -15.16 -7.29
CA THR A 297 -26.39 -16.05 -8.11
C THR A 297 -25.53 -16.86 -9.09
N HIS A 298 -26.02 -18.05 -9.49
CA HIS A 298 -25.32 -18.91 -10.44
C HIS A 298 -24.72 -18.15 -11.65
N GLY A 299 -23.42 -18.34 -11.88
CA GLY A 299 -22.65 -17.71 -12.95
C GLY A 299 -21.96 -16.41 -12.54
N ASN A 300 -22.30 -15.83 -11.39
CA ASN A 300 -21.59 -14.70 -10.79
C ASN A 300 -20.54 -15.19 -9.78
N ALA A 301 -19.67 -14.28 -9.33
CA ALA A 301 -18.49 -14.63 -8.57
C ALA A 301 -18.35 -13.85 -7.26
N VAL A 302 -17.62 -14.47 -6.32
CA VAL A 302 -16.98 -13.80 -5.20
C VAL A 302 -15.56 -13.44 -5.65
N ASN A 303 -15.22 -12.17 -5.72
CA ASN A 303 -13.89 -11.73 -6.14
C ASN A 303 -12.87 -11.95 -5.01
N VAL A 304 -11.73 -12.57 -5.30
CA VAL A 304 -10.59 -12.68 -4.39
C VAL A 304 -9.45 -11.87 -4.98
N GLU A 305 -8.89 -10.96 -4.18
CA GLU A 305 -7.85 -10.04 -4.63
C GLU A 305 -6.74 -9.94 -3.61
N ALA A 306 -5.53 -9.67 -4.09
CA ALA A 306 -4.37 -9.45 -3.25
C ALA A 306 -4.02 -10.64 -2.32
N MET A 307 -4.42 -11.87 -2.66
CA MET A 307 -4.12 -13.03 -1.84
C MET A 307 -2.60 -13.31 -1.80
N SER A 308 -2.02 -13.56 -0.62
CA SER A 308 -0.58 -13.87 -0.50
C SER A 308 -0.24 -15.22 -1.13
N GLY A 309 1.04 -15.44 -1.43
CA GLY A 309 1.49 -16.77 -1.84
C GLY A 309 1.59 -17.73 -0.65
N GLY A 310 1.69 -19.03 -0.93
CA GLY A 310 1.81 -20.08 0.09
C GLY A 310 0.45 -20.73 0.35
N HIS A 311 0.00 -20.73 1.60
CA HIS A 311 -1.29 -21.29 2.02
C HIS A 311 -2.08 -20.28 2.88
N PRO A 312 -2.50 -19.15 2.29
CA PRO A 312 -2.93 -17.97 3.01
C PRO A 312 -4.39 -18.02 3.49
N ILE A 313 -5.20 -18.95 3.00
CA ILE A 313 -6.64 -18.97 3.30
C ILE A 313 -6.85 -19.50 4.73
N ASN A 314 -7.30 -18.62 5.61
CA ASN A 314 -7.51 -18.88 7.03
C ASN A 314 -8.93 -19.36 7.32
N GLU A 315 -9.92 -18.87 6.57
CA GLU A 315 -11.33 -19.21 6.72
C GLU A 315 -11.99 -19.23 5.34
N PHE A 316 -12.82 -20.23 5.08
CA PHE A 316 -13.70 -20.26 3.90
C PHE A 316 -14.92 -21.12 4.22
N GLU A 317 -15.93 -20.52 4.86
CA GLU A 317 -17.19 -21.19 5.21
C GLU A 317 -18.33 -20.68 4.31
N VAL A 318 -19.19 -21.58 3.84
CA VAL A 318 -20.35 -21.25 3.00
C VAL A 318 -21.58 -21.95 3.56
N THR A 319 -22.67 -21.20 3.73
CA THR A 319 -23.97 -21.73 4.13
C THR A 319 -24.97 -21.61 2.99
N LEU A 320 -25.47 -22.74 2.50
CA LEU A 320 -26.51 -22.82 1.47
C LEU A 320 -27.89 -23.06 2.08
N GLN A 321 -28.87 -22.27 1.65
CA GLN A 321 -30.27 -22.39 2.04
C GLN A 321 -31.15 -22.95 0.91
N ASP A 322 -32.25 -23.65 1.23
CA ASP A 322 -33.27 -24.13 0.28
C ASP A 322 -34.40 -23.07 0.23
N PRO A 323 -34.81 -22.57 -0.95
CA PRO A 323 -35.71 -21.43 -1.10
C PRO A 323 -37.13 -21.64 -0.53
N ALA A 324 -37.52 -22.87 -0.21
CA ALA A 324 -38.84 -23.17 0.37
C ALA A 324 -39.00 -24.63 0.83
N ASN A 325 -37.98 -25.29 1.41
CA ASN A 325 -38.00 -26.73 1.76
C ASN A 325 -38.41 -27.67 0.60
N SER A 326 -38.38 -27.19 -0.64
CA SER A 326 -39.22 -27.75 -1.70
C SER A 326 -38.74 -29.15 -2.12
N ASN A 327 -37.46 -29.41 -1.93
CA ASN A 327 -36.84 -30.68 -2.30
C ASN A 327 -35.77 -31.19 -1.32
N ASN A 328 -35.36 -30.39 -0.32
CA ASN A 328 -34.39 -30.79 0.70
C ASN A 328 -33.05 -31.23 0.07
N TYR A 329 -32.53 -30.42 -0.86
CA TYR A 329 -31.27 -30.63 -1.60
C TYR A 329 -31.18 -31.94 -2.40
N LYS A 330 -32.31 -32.54 -2.80
CA LYS A 330 -32.26 -33.79 -3.57
C LYS A 330 -31.78 -33.54 -5.00
N HIS A 331 -30.76 -34.28 -5.42
CA HIS A 331 -30.09 -34.12 -6.71
C HIS A 331 -29.50 -32.72 -6.89
N LEU A 332 -29.00 -32.12 -5.81
CA LEU A 332 -28.26 -30.86 -5.82
C LEU A 332 -26.85 -31.12 -6.36
N TYR A 333 -26.41 -30.29 -7.31
CA TYR A 333 -25.01 -30.15 -7.68
C TYR A 333 -24.66 -28.67 -7.57
N TRP A 334 -23.80 -28.34 -6.61
CA TRP A 334 -23.38 -26.97 -6.35
C TRP A 334 -21.86 -26.90 -6.28
N SER A 335 -21.26 -25.85 -6.82
CA SER A 335 -19.81 -25.69 -6.83
C SER A 335 -19.34 -24.24 -6.71
N PHE A 336 -18.11 -24.09 -6.23
CA PHE A 336 -17.29 -22.91 -6.52
C PHE A 336 -16.22 -23.32 -7.54
N SER A 337 -16.03 -22.49 -8.56
CA SER A 337 -14.98 -22.68 -9.56
C SER A 337 -14.18 -21.40 -9.79
N ALA A 338 -12.89 -21.52 -10.03
CA ALA A 338 -12.02 -20.42 -10.41
C ALA A 338 -11.24 -20.80 -11.67
N THR A 339 -10.90 -19.79 -12.46
CA THR A 339 -10.05 -19.93 -13.65
C THR A 339 -9.12 -18.73 -13.74
N ASN A 340 -7.82 -18.98 -13.75
CA ASN A 340 -6.81 -17.94 -13.99
C ASN A 340 -5.77 -18.44 -14.99
N GLY A 341 -5.72 -17.80 -16.16
CA GLY A 341 -4.84 -18.24 -17.24
C GLY A 341 -5.12 -19.68 -17.71
N ALA A 342 -4.16 -20.57 -17.50
CA ALA A 342 -4.28 -22.00 -17.84
C ALA A 342 -4.75 -22.85 -16.65
N GLU A 343 -4.85 -22.24 -15.46
CA GLU A 343 -5.24 -22.92 -14.24
C GLU A 343 -6.74 -22.87 -14.03
N GLN A 344 -7.30 -23.99 -13.61
CA GLN A 344 -8.71 -24.16 -13.30
C GLN A 344 -8.82 -24.98 -12.02
N PHE A 345 -9.72 -24.55 -11.15
CA PHE A 345 -10.06 -25.24 -9.91
C PHE A 345 -11.58 -25.28 -9.77
N GLU A 346 -12.10 -26.38 -9.26
CA GLU A 346 -13.50 -26.46 -8.85
C GLU A 346 -13.65 -27.40 -7.66
N VAL A 347 -14.41 -26.95 -6.65
CA VAL A 347 -14.91 -27.79 -5.58
C VAL A 347 -16.41 -27.95 -5.75
N LEU A 348 -16.86 -29.20 -5.87
CA LEU A 348 -18.25 -29.56 -6.13
C LEU A 348 -18.81 -30.39 -4.97
N VAL A 349 -20.02 -30.05 -4.56
CA VAL A 349 -20.82 -30.81 -3.60
C VAL A 349 -22.04 -31.38 -4.31
N TYR A 350 -22.26 -32.68 -4.10
CA TYR A 350 -23.39 -33.42 -4.60
C TYR A 350 -24.21 -34.04 -3.48
N SER A 351 -25.53 -33.79 -3.49
CA SER A 351 -26.50 -34.47 -2.62
C SER A 351 -27.44 -35.33 -3.46
N ALA A 352 -27.26 -36.64 -3.40
CA ALA A 352 -28.07 -37.60 -4.16
C ALA A 352 -29.52 -37.71 -3.65
N ASP A 353 -29.68 -37.62 -2.34
CA ASP A 353 -30.92 -37.89 -1.61
C ASP A 353 -31.42 -36.67 -0.83
N LYS A 354 -32.57 -36.82 -0.16
CA LYS A 354 -33.17 -35.74 0.63
C LYS A 354 -32.46 -35.58 1.97
N GLN A 355 -32.28 -34.33 2.38
CA GLN A 355 -31.69 -33.96 3.65
C GLN A 355 -32.74 -33.33 4.57
N ARG A 356 -33.32 -34.08 5.51
CA ARG A 356 -34.57 -33.66 6.18
C ARG A 356 -34.36 -33.43 7.66
N CYS A 357 -34.84 -32.28 8.13
CA CYS A 357 -34.92 -31.97 9.55
C CYS A 357 -36.18 -32.58 10.21
N LYS A 358 -36.27 -33.92 10.22
CA LYS A 358 -37.34 -34.67 10.90
C LYS A 358 -36.77 -35.57 11.98
N ASN A 359 -37.42 -35.64 13.15
CA ASN A 359 -37.12 -36.59 14.23
C ASN A 359 -35.63 -36.65 14.64
N GLY A 360 -34.93 -35.52 14.68
CA GLY A 360 -33.49 -35.46 14.98
C GLY A 360 -32.54 -35.54 13.77
N GLY A 361 -33.08 -35.54 12.54
CA GLY A 361 -32.33 -35.52 11.28
C GLY A 361 -32.45 -36.84 10.51
N GLU A 362 -32.86 -36.76 9.24
CA GLU A 362 -32.81 -37.86 8.27
C GLU A 362 -31.93 -37.38 7.11
N PHE A 363 -30.63 -37.65 7.22
CA PHE A 363 -29.61 -37.18 6.30
C PHE A 363 -28.94 -38.34 5.57
N ALA A 364 -28.65 -38.13 4.29
CA ALA A 364 -27.92 -39.07 3.46
C ALA A 364 -26.50 -38.56 3.21
N PRO A 365 -25.49 -39.44 3.05
CA PRO A 365 -24.13 -39.02 2.76
C PRO A 365 -24.04 -38.05 1.59
N LEU A 366 -23.15 -37.08 1.71
CA LEU A 366 -22.82 -36.16 0.63
C LEU A 366 -21.58 -36.66 -0.13
N THR A 367 -21.49 -36.29 -1.40
CA THR A 367 -20.27 -36.48 -2.20
C THR A 367 -19.62 -35.13 -2.41
N VAL A 368 -18.32 -35.05 -2.15
CA VAL A 368 -17.50 -33.86 -2.38
C VAL A 368 -16.41 -34.24 -3.35
N GLY A 369 -16.23 -33.44 -4.40
CA GLY A 369 -15.18 -33.60 -5.38
C GLY A 369 -14.37 -32.32 -5.53
N VAL A 370 -13.08 -32.45 -5.81
CA VAL A 370 -12.20 -31.35 -6.21
C VAL A 370 -11.55 -31.71 -7.54
N HIS A 371 -11.60 -30.78 -8.49
CA HIS A 371 -10.90 -30.86 -9.76
C HIS A 371 -9.93 -29.69 -9.88
N TYR A 372 -8.69 -29.97 -10.27
CA TYR A 372 -7.70 -28.96 -10.62
C TYR A 372 -6.96 -29.33 -11.90
N THR A 373 -6.67 -28.35 -12.74
CA THR A 373 -5.74 -28.50 -13.85
C THR A 373 -4.97 -27.21 -14.11
N ASN A 374 -3.73 -27.32 -14.60
CA ASN A 374 -2.94 -26.21 -15.13
C ASN A 374 -2.76 -26.28 -16.66
N GLY A 375 -3.60 -27.08 -17.32
CA GLY A 375 -3.50 -27.39 -18.75
C GLY A 375 -2.44 -28.44 -19.12
N THR A 376 -1.57 -28.84 -18.19
CA THR A 376 -0.57 -29.91 -18.40
C THR A 376 -0.71 -31.09 -17.45
N ALA A 377 -1.15 -30.83 -16.21
CA ALA A 377 -1.47 -31.81 -15.20
C ALA A 377 -2.95 -31.69 -14.80
N THR A 378 -3.56 -32.80 -14.43
CA THR A 378 -4.96 -32.86 -13.95
C THR A 378 -5.02 -33.67 -12.66
N HIS A 379 -5.55 -33.07 -11.61
CA HIS A 379 -5.70 -33.67 -10.30
C HIS A 379 -7.18 -33.73 -9.92
N GLU A 380 -7.60 -34.88 -9.42
CA GLU A 380 -8.97 -35.11 -8.98
C GLU A 380 -8.95 -35.75 -7.59
N TRP A 381 -9.90 -35.32 -6.76
CA TRP A 381 -10.04 -35.79 -5.39
C TRP A 381 -11.51 -35.99 -5.09
N GLU A 382 -11.86 -37.05 -4.38
CA GLU A 382 -13.26 -37.33 -4.04
C GLU A 382 -13.40 -37.95 -2.65
N ASN A 383 -14.42 -37.49 -1.93
CA ASN A 383 -15.03 -38.23 -0.84
C ASN A 383 -16.52 -38.43 -1.13
N ALA A 384 -16.89 -39.65 -1.49
CA ALA A 384 -18.27 -40.00 -1.83
C ALA A 384 -19.17 -40.31 -0.63
N ASN A 385 -18.65 -40.27 0.60
CA ASN A 385 -19.35 -40.71 1.81
C ASN A 385 -19.16 -39.74 2.99
N VAL A 386 -19.23 -38.43 2.72
CA VAL A 386 -19.16 -37.41 3.78
C VAL A 386 -20.40 -37.55 4.68
N ASP A 387 -20.18 -37.66 5.99
CA ASP A 387 -21.23 -37.72 7.00
C ASP A 387 -21.77 -36.31 7.27
N PRO A 388 -23.01 -35.98 6.85
CA PRO A 388 -23.55 -34.63 6.99
C PRO A 388 -23.98 -34.28 8.42
N THR A 389 -23.86 -35.19 9.40
CA THR A 389 -24.37 -34.94 10.75
C THR A 389 -23.41 -34.16 11.65
N SER A 390 -22.14 -34.05 11.26
CA SER A 390 -21.10 -33.35 12.02
C SER A 390 -19.88 -33.05 11.14
N GLY A 391 -18.96 -32.22 11.66
CA GLY A 391 -17.71 -31.89 10.97
C GLY A 391 -17.85 -30.67 10.05
N ASP A 392 -16.91 -30.57 9.12
CA ASP A 392 -16.67 -29.37 8.32
C ASP A 392 -17.73 -29.21 7.21
N ILE A 393 -18.29 -30.33 6.75
CA ILE A 393 -19.40 -30.35 5.81
C ILE A 393 -20.60 -31.01 6.48
N ARG A 394 -21.57 -30.19 6.88
CA ARG A 394 -22.65 -30.61 7.77
C ARG A 394 -23.99 -29.99 7.36
N ILE A 395 -25.06 -30.60 7.86
CA ILE A 395 -26.42 -30.12 7.68
C ILE A 395 -26.96 -29.70 9.03
N GLU A 396 -27.37 -28.44 9.10
CA GLU A 396 -27.95 -27.85 10.29
C GLU A 396 -29.44 -27.65 10.08
N CYS A 397 -30.19 -27.75 11.17
CA CYS A 397 -31.64 -27.58 11.16
C CYS A 397 -32.01 -26.30 11.90
N ALA A 398 -32.68 -25.39 11.22
CA ALA A 398 -33.15 -24.12 11.78
C ALA A 398 -34.59 -23.84 11.32
N ASP A 399 -35.39 -23.16 12.14
CA ASP A 399 -36.72 -22.65 11.75
C ASP A 399 -36.52 -21.28 11.09
N ILE A 400 -36.26 -21.27 9.79
CA ILE A 400 -35.79 -20.10 9.02
C ILE A 400 -36.95 -19.13 8.77
N ASP A 401 -38.14 -19.65 8.49
CA ASP A 401 -39.33 -18.85 8.18
C ASP A 401 -40.27 -18.64 9.39
N SER A 402 -39.88 -19.15 10.56
CA SER A 402 -40.66 -19.09 11.80
C SER A 402 -42.05 -19.75 11.68
N ASP A 403 -42.22 -20.72 10.78
CA ASP A 403 -43.46 -21.49 10.63
C ASP A 403 -43.59 -22.66 11.62
N GLY A 404 -42.54 -22.90 12.43
CA GLY A 404 -42.47 -23.94 13.44
C GLY A 404 -41.98 -25.30 12.90
N LYS A 405 -41.59 -25.37 11.63
CA LYS A 405 -40.82 -26.49 11.06
C LYS A 405 -39.35 -26.12 11.03
N GLN A 406 -38.50 -27.13 10.86
CA GLN A 406 -37.08 -26.91 10.68
C GLN A 406 -36.73 -27.19 9.23
N GLU A 407 -35.99 -26.27 8.64
CA GLU A 407 -35.40 -26.30 7.32
C GLU A 407 -33.95 -26.79 7.44
N PRO A 408 -33.50 -27.65 6.52
CA PRO A 408 -32.09 -27.99 6.43
C PRO A 408 -31.30 -26.83 5.79
N ARG A 409 -30.12 -26.50 6.32
CA ARG A 409 -29.09 -25.69 5.66
C ARG A 409 -27.81 -26.50 5.55
N ILE A 410 -27.11 -26.43 4.43
CA ILE A 410 -25.81 -27.10 4.30
C ILE A 410 -24.71 -26.08 4.59
N VAL A 411 -23.80 -26.42 5.50
CA VAL A 411 -22.64 -25.62 5.84
C VAL A 411 -21.39 -26.33 5.35
N PHE A 412 -20.53 -25.60 4.64
CA PHE A 412 -19.29 -26.08 4.06
C PHE A 412 -18.13 -25.25 4.58
N ASP A 413 -17.29 -25.83 5.43
CA ASP A 413 -15.96 -25.31 5.70
C ASP A 413 -14.99 -25.93 4.68
N LEU A 414 -14.65 -25.14 3.67
CA LEU A 414 -13.80 -25.53 2.55
C LEU A 414 -12.31 -25.51 2.90
N VAL A 415 -11.95 -24.95 4.06
CA VAL A 415 -10.60 -25.04 4.65
C VAL A 415 -10.53 -26.05 5.81
N GLY A 416 -11.59 -26.84 5.98
CA GLY A 416 -11.69 -27.87 7.01
C GLY A 416 -10.90 -29.15 6.74
N SER A 417 -10.92 -30.03 7.74
CA SER A 417 -10.26 -31.33 7.81
C SER A 417 -10.96 -32.49 7.10
N THR A 418 -11.97 -32.23 6.26
CA THR A 418 -12.71 -33.30 5.55
C THR A 418 -11.74 -34.15 4.72
N PRO A 419 -11.64 -35.47 4.96
CA PRO A 419 -10.68 -36.30 4.24
C PRO A 419 -11.09 -36.48 2.78
N MET A 420 -10.13 -36.38 1.87
CA MET A 420 -10.30 -36.47 0.43
C MET A 420 -9.30 -37.48 -0.15
N ASP A 421 -9.79 -38.44 -0.94
CA ASP A 421 -8.93 -39.43 -1.59
C ASP A 421 -8.52 -38.97 -2.99
N TYR A 422 -7.25 -39.15 -3.35
CA TYR A 422 -6.74 -38.83 -4.69
C TYR A 422 -7.17 -39.92 -5.69
N GLN A 423 -8.19 -39.62 -6.50
CA GLN A 423 -8.83 -40.56 -7.43
C GLN A 423 -9.65 -39.81 -8.48
N ASP A 424 -10.10 -40.52 -9.53
CA ASP A 424 -11.04 -39.93 -10.48
C ASP A 424 -12.37 -39.62 -9.79
N VAL A 425 -12.95 -38.46 -10.08
CA VAL A 425 -14.29 -38.12 -9.59
C VAL A 425 -15.34 -39.00 -10.28
N SER A 426 -16.33 -39.44 -9.52
CA SER A 426 -17.42 -40.28 -10.01
C SER A 426 -18.59 -39.48 -10.58
N THR A 427 -18.66 -38.19 -10.25
CA THR A 427 -19.71 -37.27 -10.69
C THR A 427 -19.60 -37.01 -12.21
N PRO A 428 -20.73 -37.03 -12.97
CA PRO A 428 -20.68 -36.82 -14.42
C PRO A 428 -20.05 -35.47 -14.83
N ALA A 429 -19.23 -35.47 -15.89
CA ALA A 429 -18.50 -34.28 -16.33
C ALA A 429 -19.41 -33.07 -16.66
N ASP A 430 -20.64 -33.29 -17.13
CA ASP A 430 -21.62 -32.22 -17.42
C ASP A 430 -22.17 -31.52 -16.16
N LYS A 431 -21.70 -31.91 -14.98
CA LYS A 431 -22.06 -31.29 -13.69
C LYS A 431 -21.03 -30.29 -13.19
N TRP A 432 -19.84 -30.28 -13.78
CA TRP A 432 -18.73 -29.42 -13.44
C TRP A 432 -18.64 -28.23 -14.38
N GLN A 433 -18.12 -27.11 -13.90
CA GLN A 433 -17.75 -25.95 -14.70
C GLN A 433 -16.39 -26.15 -15.41
N THR A 434 -15.48 -26.90 -14.82
CA THR A 434 -14.07 -27.04 -15.26
C THR A 434 -13.77 -28.31 -16.07
N ASP A 435 -14.80 -29.07 -16.49
CA ASP A 435 -14.74 -30.31 -17.29
C ASP A 435 -13.66 -31.35 -16.86
N PRO A 436 -14.00 -32.26 -15.92
CA PRO A 436 -13.10 -33.35 -15.50
C PRO A 436 -13.17 -34.57 -16.44
N SER A 437 -13.56 -34.44 -17.71
CA SER A 437 -13.71 -35.60 -18.61
C SER A 437 -12.39 -36.32 -18.97
N GLY A 438 -11.25 -35.76 -18.56
CA GLY A 438 -9.95 -36.43 -18.55
C GLY A 438 -9.84 -37.52 -17.48
N ALA A 439 -8.76 -38.30 -17.52
CA ALA A 439 -8.38 -39.09 -16.34
C ALA A 439 -7.35 -38.28 -15.57
N SER A 440 -7.53 -38.16 -14.26
CA SER A 440 -6.51 -37.56 -13.39
C SER A 440 -5.18 -38.30 -13.52
N ASP A 441 -4.10 -37.56 -13.34
CA ASP A 441 -2.75 -38.07 -13.40
C ASP A 441 -2.51 -39.19 -12.36
N ALA A 442 -1.52 -40.02 -12.62
CA ALA A 442 -1.16 -41.09 -11.69
C ALA A 442 -0.62 -40.53 -10.35
N LYS A 443 -0.11 -39.30 -10.36
CA LYS A 443 0.49 -38.63 -9.22
C LYS A 443 0.26 -37.12 -9.27
N ALA A 444 -0.02 -36.53 -8.12
CA ALA A 444 0.07 -35.09 -7.89
C ALA A 444 1.39 -34.80 -7.17
N TYR A 445 2.17 -33.86 -7.69
CA TYR A 445 3.38 -33.35 -7.05
C TYR A 445 3.10 -31.94 -6.55
N TRP A 446 3.29 -31.72 -5.25
CA TRP A 446 3.18 -30.39 -4.65
C TRP A 446 4.60 -29.94 -4.31
N THR A 447 5.13 -29.05 -5.13
CA THR A 447 6.50 -28.51 -5.09
C THR A 447 6.55 -27.00 -5.35
N GLU A 448 5.39 -26.37 -5.56
CA GLU A 448 5.24 -25.04 -6.14
C GLU A 448 5.35 -23.90 -5.11
N HIS A 449 5.20 -24.18 -3.82
CA HIS A 449 5.41 -23.22 -2.75
C HIS A 449 6.78 -23.47 -2.08
N ASP A 450 7.72 -22.53 -2.23
CA ASP A 450 9.11 -22.66 -1.76
C ASP A 450 9.19 -23.03 -0.26
N ASP A 451 9.65 -24.25 0.04
CA ASP A 451 10.05 -24.77 1.37
C ASP A 451 9.21 -24.28 2.57
N ASP A 452 7.87 -24.29 2.45
CA ASP A 452 7.00 -23.96 3.57
C ASP A 452 6.92 -25.17 4.53
N ALA A 453 7.96 -25.32 5.36
CA ALA A 453 8.11 -26.44 6.30
C ALA A 453 6.93 -26.55 7.29
N ALA A 454 6.07 -25.53 7.39
CA ALA A 454 4.87 -25.51 8.21
C ALA A 454 3.75 -26.40 7.64
N THR A 455 3.60 -26.52 6.32
CA THR A 455 2.54 -27.30 5.65
C THR A 455 3.00 -28.67 5.13
N GLY A 456 4.32 -28.92 5.24
CA GLY A 456 4.91 -30.23 4.96
C GLY A 456 5.24 -30.49 3.49
N GLU A 457 5.30 -29.45 2.65
CA GLU A 457 5.77 -29.53 1.27
C GLU A 457 7.31 -29.64 1.18
N PRO A 458 7.86 -30.33 0.16
CA PRO A 458 7.15 -30.94 -0.98
C PRO A 458 6.45 -32.26 -0.64
N ARG A 459 5.28 -32.50 -1.26
CA ARG A 459 4.46 -33.72 -1.09
C ARG A 459 4.19 -34.41 -2.44
N THR A 460 3.91 -35.71 -2.39
CA THR A 460 3.50 -36.47 -3.58
C THR A 460 2.39 -37.43 -3.21
N PHE A 461 1.30 -37.37 -3.97
CA PHE A 461 0.15 -38.25 -3.80
C PHE A 461 0.09 -39.24 -4.96
N VAL A 462 -0.35 -40.47 -4.68
CA VAL A 462 -0.44 -41.55 -5.67
C VAL A 462 -1.88 -41.98 -5.80
N LYS A 463 -2.41 -41.97 -7.02
CA LYS A 463 -3.81 -42.24 -7.30
C LYS A 463 -4.27 -43.57 -6.71
N GLY A 464 -5.41 -43.55 -6.02
CA GLY A 464 -6.00 -44.69 -5.32
C GLY A 464 -5.36 -45.06 -3.98
N THR A 465 -4.33 -44.32 -3.53
CA THR A 465 -3.70 -44.53 -2.20
C THR A 465 -3.35 -43.24 -1.45
N GLY A 466 -3.28 -42.11 -2.14
CA GLY A 466 -3.03 -40.80 -1.54
C GLY A 466 -4.31 -40.19 -0.97
N SER A 467 -4.16 -39.45 0.12
CA SER A 467 -5.25 -38.72 0.79
C SER A 467 -4.73 -37.39 1.30
N ALA A 468 -5.58 -36.37 1.30
CA ALA A 468 -5.34 -35.04 1.86
C ALA A 468 -6.60 -34.53 2.56
N GLU A 469 -6.49 -33.44 3.32
CA GLU A 469 -7.67 -32.74 3.86
C GLU A 469 -8.20 -31.74 2.83
N LEU A 470 -9.51 -31.53 2.79
CA LEU A 470 -10.14 -30.59 1.85
C LEU A 470 -9.50 -29.21 1.92
N GLY A 471 -9.20 -28.72 3.13
CA GLY A 471 -8.53 -27.45 3.30
C GLY A 471 -7.10 -27.40 2.78
N GLU A 472 -6.34 -28.49 2.83
CA GLU A 472 -5.04 -28.57 2.15
C GLU A 472 -5.22 -28.39 0.63
N LEU A 473 -6.23 -29.04 0.04
CA LEU A 473 -6.50 -28.95 -1.40
C LEU A 473 -6.96 -27.55 -1.83
N THR A 474 -7.98 -27.02 -1.15
CA THR A 474 -8.56 -25.70 -1.44
C THR A 474 -7.50 -24.61 -1.32
N ASN A 475 -6.75 -24.61 -0.21
CA ASN A 475 -5.75 -23.59 0.07
C ASN A 475 -4.56 -23.70 -0.90
N HIS A 476 -4.06 -24.91 -1.18
CA HIS A 476 -2.98 -25.11 -2.15
C HIS A 476 -3.38 -24.66 -3.57
N TYR A 477 -4.46 -25.20 -4.13
CA TYR A 477 -4.80 -24.94 -5.55
C TYR A 477 -5.28 -23.51 -5.80
N LEU A 478 -6.03 -22.90 -4.87
CA LEU A 478 -6.39 -21.48 -4.99
C LEU A 478 -5.15 -20.57 -4.93
N SER A 479 -4.13 -20.94 -4.14
CA SER A 479 -2.89 -20.17 -4.03
C SER A 479 -2.01 -20.21 -5.27
N LEU A 480 -2.11 -21.27 -6.10
CA LEU A 480 -1.45 -21.30 -7.40
C LEU A 480 -2.03 -20.27 -8.37
N MET A 481 -3.35 -20.02 -8.27
CA MET A 481 -4.08 -19.08 -9.10
C MET A 481 -4.04 -17.62 -8.60
N GLY A 482 -3.50 -17.38 -7.40
CA GLY A 482 -3.38 -16.04 -6.83
C GLY A 482 -2.46 -15.10 -7.63
N PRO A 483 -2.40 -13.80 -7.30
CA PRO A 483 -3.04 -13.18 -6.14
C PRO A 483 -4.51 -12.78 -6.35
N ASP A 484 -4.99 -12.77 -7.60
CA ASP A 484 -6.31 -12.24 -7.97
C ASP A 484 -7.07 -13.28 -8.83
N PHE A 485 -8.29 -13.65 -8.44
CA PHE A 485 -9.16 -14.57 -9.18
C PHE A 485 -10.63 -14.48 -8.73
N ASP A 486 -11.52 -14.97 -9.59
CA ASP A 486 -12.96 -15.01 -9.33
C ASP A 486 -13.42 -16.42 -8.90
N LEU A 487 -14.14 -16.50 -7.78
CA LEU A 487 -14.82 -17.72 -7.32
C LEU A 487 -16.26 -17.72 -7.83
N VAL A 488 -16.47 -18.32 -9.01
CA VAL A 488 -17.76 -18.40 -9.70
C VAL A 488 -18.66 -19.47 -9.05
N VAL A 489 -19.92 -19.11 -8.79
CA VAL A 489 -20.95 -20.00 -8.25
C VAL A 489 -21.58 -20.87 -9.35
N GLY A 490 -21.52 -22.18 -9.19
CA GLY A 490 -22.12 -23.18 -10.08
C GLY A 490 -23.35 -23.85 -9.46
N GLU A 491 -24.48 -23.94 -10.18
CA GLU A 491 -25.58 -24.86 -9.87
C GLU A 491 -26.04 -25.60 -11.14
N THR A 492 -25.75 -26.91 -11.25
CA THR A 492 -26.05 -27.72 -12.46
C THR A 492 -27.16 -28.75 -12.25
N SER A 493 -28.02 -28.50 -11.26
CA SER A 493 -29.13 -29.36 -10.85
C SER A 493 -30.15 -29.59 -11.99
N PRO A 494 -30.56 -30.84 -12.29
CA PRO A 494 -31.39 -31.17 -13.46
C PRO A 494 -32.85 -30.70 -13.41
N SER A 495 -33.33 -30.08 -12.32
CA SER A 495 -34.73 -29.62 -12.22
C SER A 495 -34.94 -28.51 -11.17
N GLY A 496 -34.95 -27.26 -11.63
CA GLY A 496 -35.23 -26.06 -10.83
C GLY A 496 -34.10 -25.68 -9.87
N LYS A 497 -34.07 -24.39 -9.51
CA LYS A 497 -33.18 -23.81 -8.49
C LYS A 497 -33.34 -24.58 -7.16
N ARG A 498 -32.25 -25.16 -6.65
CA ARG A 498 -32.21 -25.98 -5.42
C ARG A 498 -31.73 -25.19 -4.22
N ILE A 499 -30.88 -24.20 -4.47
CA ILE A 499 -30.36 -23.26 -3.47
C ILE A 499 -31.14 -21.96 -3.56
N ASP A 500 -31.22 -21.20 -2.50
CA ASP A 500 -31.61 -19.81 -2.55
C ASP A 500 -30.38 -18.95 -2.35
N GLU A 501 -29.73 -18.52 -3.45
CA GLU A 501 -28.47 -17.77 -3.34
C GLU A 501 -28.68 -16.45 -2.59
N GLU A 502 -29.83 -15.79 -2.74
CA GLU A 502 -30.16 -14.54 -2.02
C GLU A 502 -30.31 -14.74 -0.50
N ALA A 503 -30.62 -15.96 -0.05
CA ALA A 503 -30.66 -16.29 1.38
C ALA A 503 -29.39 -17.02 1.85
N SER A 504 -28.49 -17.35 0.93
CA SER A 504 -27.24 -18.03 1.23
C SER A 504 -26.12 -17.02 1.43
N TYR A 505 -25.12 -17.38 2.22
CA TYR A 505 -24.02 -16.50 2.60
C TYR A 505 -22.77 -17.31 2.87
N GLY A 506 -21.63 -16.65 2.91
CA GLY A 506 -20.38 -17.26 3.31
C GLY A 506 -19.46 -16.23 3.95
N THR A 507 -18.27 -16.70 4.29
CA THR A 507 -17.17 -15.87 4.76
C THR A 507 -15.87 -16.43 4.20
N ILE A 508 -14.96 -15.55 3.78
CA ILE A 508 -13.64 -15.94 3.30
C ILE A 508 -12.58 -14.99 3.86
N ASP A 509 -11.62 -15.51 4.61
CA ASP A 509 -10.50 -14.76 5.17
C ASP A 509 -9.19 -15.38 4.67
N TYR A 510 -8.29 -14.54 4.18
CA TYR A 510 -6.97 -14.94 3.70
C TYR A 510 -5.91 -13.88 3.99
N ASP A 511 -4.70 -14.34 4.23
CA ASP A 511 -3.54 -13.46 4.35
C ASP A 511 -3.29 -12.77 3.00
N GLN A 512 -3.26 -11.44 3.01
CA GLN A 512 -2.95 -10.66 1.82
C GLN A 512 -1.44 -10.62 1.55
N GLY A 513 -1.10 -10.62 0.26
CA GLY A 513 0.27 -10.51 -0.24
C GLY A 513 1.00 -9.32 0.33
N ALA A 514 2.29 -9.51 0.63
CA ALA A 514 3.18 -8.39 0.88
C ALA A 514 3.37 -7.61 -0.43
N GLY A 515 2.49 -6.65 -0.65
CA GLY A 515 2.61 -5.67 -1.70
C GLY A 515 1.93 -4.42 -1.20
N GLY A 516 2.71 -3.43 -0.81
CA GLY A 516 2.21 -2.11 -0.44
C GLY A 516 1.50 -1.35 -1.55
N ARG A 517 0.99 -2.04 -2.58
CA ARG A 517 0.08 -1.55 -3.60
C ARG A 517 -1.38 -1.57 -3.18
N TYR A 518 -1.76 -2.34 -2.16
CA TYR A 518 -3.16 -2.50 -1.76
C TYR A 518 -3.52 -1.72 -0.50
N ILE A 519 -4.78 -1.31 -0.36
CA ILE A 519 -5.31 -0.67 0.84
C ILE A 519 -6.67 -1.27 1.21
N THR A 520 -6.84 -1.55 2.50
CA THR A 520 -8.09 -2.01 3.12
C THR A 520 -8.56 -0.99 4.14
N PHE A 521 -7.64 -0.38 4.87
CA PHE A 521 -7.97 0.61 5.90
C PHE A 521 -7.29 1.93 5.61
N LEU A 522 -8.07 3.00 5.60
CA LEU A 522 -7.57 4.37 5.46
C LEU A 522 -7.85 5.15 6.75
N HIS A 523 -6.85 5.90 7.20
CA HIS A 523 -6.97 6.81 8.32
C HIS A 523 -6.31 8.13 7.94
N VAL A 524 -7.13 9.17 7.71
CA VAL A 524 -6.64 10.50 7.37
C VAL A 524 -7.12 11.48 8.44
N THR A 525 -6.19 12.31 8.91
CA THR A 525 -6.52 13.42 9.82
C THR A 525 -5.82 14.68 9.36
N GLU A 526 -6.51 15.81 9.47
CA GLU A 526 -5.91 17.12 9.31
C GLU A 526 -5.42 17.66 10.65
N ASN A 527 -4.21 18.22 10.64
CA ASN A 527 -3.57 18.85 11.78
C ASN A 527 -2.98 20.20 11.36
N GLU A 528 -3.73 21.27 11.54
CA GLU A 528 -3.31 22.63 11.21
C GLU A 528 -2.56 23.30 12.37
N VAL A 529 -1.43 23.94 12.05
CA VAL A 529 -0.60 24.71 12.98
C VAL A 529 -0.26 26.07 12.37
N GLU A 530 -0.64 27.15 13.05
CA GLU A 530 -0.21 28.50 12.72
C GLU A 530 1.19 28.76 13.27
N VAL A 531 2.08 29.23 12.40
CA VAL A 531 3.47 29.49 12.72
C VAL A 531 3.78 30.98 12.58
N ARG A 532 4.40 31.54 13.63
CA ARG A 532 4.92 32.91 13.62
C ARG A 532 6.39 32.90 13.97
N VAL A 533 7.21 33.46 13.07
CA VAL A 533 8.66 33.64 13.27
C VAL A 533 8.96 35.06 13.76
N SER A 534 9.87 35.20 14.72
CA SER A 534 10.25 36.48 15.35
C SER A 534 11.74 36.61 15.59
#